data_AF-A0AAA9ZJJ2-F1
#
_entry.id   AF-A0AAA9ZJJ2-F1
#
_cell.length_a   1.000
_cell.length_b   1.000
_cell.length_c   1.000
_cell.angle_alpha   90.00
_cell.angle_beta   90.00
_cell.angle_gamma   90.00
#
_symmetry.space_group_name_H-M   'P 1'
#
loop_
_entity.id
_entity.type
_entity.pdbx_description
1 polymer ?
#
loop_
_entity_poly.entity_id
_entity_poly.type
_entity_poly.pdbx_seq_one_letter_code
_entity_poly.pdbx_strand_id
1 'polypeptide(L)'
;MGDHRNIPTHIRRLFSDRSLENYTYHGVNNPQYPRKAMKDYDIFTNCLLVAWEDDGITADELRMSLIKATQKAKQHLSSARYYKRYREQLLEKRKASWKSKKFISE
;
A
#
# COMPACT_ATOMS: atom_id res chain seq x y z
N MET A 1 -7.88 23.10 10.08
CA MET A 1 -8.62 22.53 8.94
C MET A 1 -7.64 21.70 8.12
N GLY A 2 -7.95 20.45 7.83
CA GLY A 2 -7.08 19.60 7.00
C GLY A 2 -7.02 20.13 5.57
N ASP A 3 -6.00 19.74 4.82
CA ASP A 3 -5.98 20.00 3.38
C ASP A 3 -6.91 18.98 2.71
N HIS A 4 -8.16 19.38 2.44
CA HIS A 4 -9.17 18.56 1.77
C HIS A 4 -8.70 18.10 0.38
N ARG A 5 -7.67 18.76 -0.20
CA ARG A 5 -7.13 18.42 -1.52
C ARG A 5 -6.19 17.21 -1.52
N ASN A 6 -5.84 16.64 -0.36
CA ASN A 6 -5.00 15.44 -0.29
C ASN A 6 -5.81 14.15 -0.22
N ILE A 7 -6.71 13.96 -1.18
CA ILE A 7 -7.56 12.77 -1.33
C ILE A 7 -6.77 11.45 -1.26
N PRO A 8 -5.58 11.29 -1.89
CA PRO A 8 -4.82 10.04 -1.77
C PRO A 8 -4.45 9.70 -0.32
N THR A 9 -4.25 10.71 0.53
CA THR A 9 -3.97 10.52 1.96
C THR A 9 -5.25 10.14 2.71
N HIS A 10 -6.40 10.73 2.38
CA HIS A 10 -7.68 10.37 2.97
C HIS A 10 -8.10 8.95 2.62
N ILE A 11 -7.95 8.53 1.35
CA ILE A 11 -8.20 7.15 0.91
C ILE A 11 -7.35 6.16 1.74
N ARG A 12 -6.08 6.47 2.01
CA ARG A 12 -5.20 5.62 2.84
C ARG A 12 -5.53 5.65 4.34
N ARG A 13 -6.36 6.59 4.81
CA ARG A 13 -6.93 6.58 6.16
C ARG A 13 -8.20 5.74 6.23
N LEU A 14 -9.00 5.73 5.17
CA LEU A 14 -10.21 4.90 5.04
C LEU A 14 -9.87 3.43 4.80
N PHE A 15 -8.85 3.17 3.97
CA PHE A 15 -8.44 1.83 3.58
C PHE A 15 -7.00 1.57 4.01
N SER A 16 -6.76 0.45 4.69
CA SER A 16 -5.41 -0.01 5.00
C SER A 16 -4.61 -0.27 3.71
N ASP A 17 -3.28 -0.15 3.80
CA ASP A 17 -2.41 -0.48 2.66
C ASP A 17 -2.61 -1.94 2.21
N ARG A 18 -2.89 -2.87 3.15
CA ARG A 18 -3.17 -4.28 2.85
C ARG A 18 -4.46 -4.47 2.06
N SER A 19 -5.52 -3.73 2.38
CA SER A 19 -6.74 -3.78 1.59
C SER A 19 -6.53 -3.22 0.19
N LEU A 20 -5.72 -2.17 0.03
CA LEU A 20 -5.45 -1.54 -1.26
C LEU A 20 -4.51 -2.36 -2.17
N GLU A 21 -3.66 -3.23 -1.62
CA GLU A 21 -2.71 -4.04 -2.40
C GLU A 21 -3.38 -4.96 -3.43
N ASN A 22 -4.61 -5.41 -3.14
CA ASN A 22 -5.38 -6.32 -3.98
C ASN A 22 -6.21 -5.62 -5.07
N TYR A 23 -6.10 -4.30 -5.19
CA TYR A 23 -6.90 -3.50 -6.10
C TYR A 23 -6.04 -2.64 -7.03
N THR A 24 -6.55 -2.38 -8.23
CA THR A 24 -6.14 -1.30 -9.12
C THR A 24 -7.38 -0.67 -9.73
N TYR A 25 -7.29 0.56 -10.23
CA TYR A 25 -8.48 1.22 -10.77
C TYR A 25 -9.17 0.40 -11.87
N HIS A 26 -8.40 -0.11 -12.84
CA HIS A 26 -8.90 -0.93 -13.96
C HIS A 26 -8.85 -2.44 -13.71
N GLY A 27 -8.33 -2.89 -12.56
CA GLY A 27 -8.03 -4.30 -12.33
C GLY A 27 -6.80 -4.78 -13.09
N VAL A 28 -6.31 -5.97 -12.77
CA VAL A 28 -5.25 -6.67 -13.51
C VAL A 28 -5.57 -8.16 -13.50
N ASN A 29 -5.68 -8.74 -14.69
CA ASN A 29 -5.88 -10.18 -14.87
C ASN A 29 -4.53 -10.90 -15.02
N ASN A 30 -3.71 -10.85 -13.98
CA ASN A 30 -2.47 -11.63 -13.91
C ASN A 30 -2.75 -12.90 -13.09
N PRO A 31 -2.54 -14.11 -13.65
CA PRO A 31 -2.82 -15.37 -12.93
C PRO A 31 -2.07 -15.52 -11.61
N GLN A 32 -0.85 -14.99 -11.53
CA GLN A 32 -0.01 -15.07 -10.34
C GLN A 32 -0.42 -14.04 -9.26
N TYR A 33 -0.90 -12.86 -9.68
CA TYR A 33 -1.22 -11.75 -8.80
C TYR A 33 -2.43 -10.96 -9.33
N PRO A 34 -3.64 -11.54 -9.29
CA PRO A 34 -4.83 -10.87 -9.79
C PRO A 34 -5.17 -9.68 -8.90
N ARG A 35 -5.59 -8.57 -9.51
CA ARG A 35 -6.08 -7.38 -8.79
C ARG A 35 -7.46 -7.00 -9.25
N LYS A 36 -8.34 -6.73 -8.30
CA LYS A 36 -9.73 -6.33 -8.52
C LYS A 36 -9.80 -4.91 -9.07
N ALA A 37 -10.73 -4.66 -9.97
CA ALA A 37 -10.95 -3.33 -10.54
C ALA A 37 -11.79 -2.48 -9.59
N MET A 38 -11.25 -1.35 -9.12
CA MET A 38 -11.97 -0.46 -8.21
C MET A 38 -13.20 0.16 -8.88
N LYS A 39 -13.13 0.43 -10.19
CA LYS A 39 -14.24 1.02 -10.96
C LYS A 39 -15.53 0.18 -10.93
N ASP A 40 -15.44 -1.10 -10.56
CA ASP A 40 -16.57 -2.03 -10.50
C ASP A 40 -17.24 -2.07 -9.10
N TYR A 41 -16.79 -1.24 -8.14
CA TYR A 41 -17.35 -1.19 -6.79
C TYR A 41 -17.76 0.23 -6.42
N ASP A 42 -19.03 0.41 -6.00
CA ASP A 42 -19.59 1.71 -5.62
C ASP A 42 -18.82 2.40 -4.51
N ILE A 43 -18.22 1.63 -3.59
CA ILE A 43 -17.42 2.19 -2.49
C ILE A 43 -16.21 2.98 -2.98
N PHE A 44 -15.68 2.71 -4.18
CA PHE A 44 -14.56 3.47 -4.75
C PHE A 44 -15.01 4.52 -5.77
N THR A 45 -16.27 4.48 -6.21
CA THR A 45 -16.80 5.39 -7.23
C THR A 45 -17.89 6.25 -6.60
N ASN A 46 -19.14 5.80 -6.62
CA ASN A 46 -20.30 6.58 -6.22
C ASN A 46 -20.21 7.08 -4.77
N CYS A 47 -19.85 6.21 -3.82
CA CYS A 47 -19.83 6.58 -2.40
C CYS A 47 -18.77 7.66 -2.09
N LEU A 48 -17.58 7.54 -2.68
CA LEU A 48 -16.52 8.53 -2.45
C LEU A 48 -16.76 9.83 -3.21
N LEU A 49 -17.40 9.77 -4.40
CA LEU A 49 -17.80 10.99 -5.11
C LEU A 49 -18.83 11.77 -4.31
N VAL A 50 -19.89 11.10 -3.86
CA VAL A 50 -20.94 11.74 -3.03
C VAL A 50 -20.35 12.29 -1.73
N ALA A 51 -19.46 11.54 -1.08
CA ALA A 51 -18.83 11.99 0.17
C ALA A 51 -17.94 13.23 0.02
N TRP A 52 -17.45 13.54 -1.19
CA TRP A 52 -16.59 14.67 -1.49
C TRP A 52 -17.20 15.62 -2.53
N GLU A 53 -18.52 15.58 -2.70
CA GLU A 53 -19.24 16.42 -3.66
C GLU A 53 -19.12 17.90 -3.29
N ASP A 54 -19.29 18.23 -2.00
CA ASP A 54 -19.15 19.60 -1.47
C ASP A 54 -17.72 20.16 -1.63
N ASP A 55 -16.72 19.28 -1.74
CA ASP A 55 -15.32 19.65 -1.98
C ASP A 55 -15.03 19.85 -3.49
N GLY A 56 -16.02 19.66 -4.37
CA GLY A 56 -15.93 19.86 -5.82
C GLY A 56 -15.13 18.78 -6.57
N ILE A 57 -14.99 17.59 -5.98
CA ILE A 57 -14.13 16.54 -6.53
C ILE A 57 -14.77 15.87 -7.75
N THR A 58 -14.05 15.89 -8.86
CA THR A 58 -14.48 15.24 -10.09
C THR A 58 -14.19 13.73 -10.09
N ALA A 59 -14.92 12.99 -10.92
CA ALA A 59 -14.67 11.55 -11.12
C ALA A 59 -13.24 11.26 -11.61
N ASP A 60 -12.65 12.14 -12.44
CA ASP A 60 -11.27 11.94 -12.90
C ASP A 60 -10.23 12.22 -11.80
N GLU A 61 -10.44 13.25 -10.97
CA GLU A 61 -9.59 13.51 -9.81
C GLU A 61 -9.65 12.39 -8.77
N LEU A 62 -10.84 11.84 -8.52
CA LEU A 62 -11.01 10.67 -7.67
C LEU A 62 -10.28 9.46 -8.25
N ARG A 63 -10.45 9.19 -9.55
CA ARG A 63 -9.74 8.12 -10.25
C ARG A 63 -8.23 8.26 -10.11
N MET A 64 -7.68 9.43 -10.40
CA MET A 64 -6.25 9.70 -10.25
C MET A 64 -5.79 9.51 -8.80
N SER A 65 -6.62 9.90 -7.84
CA SER A 65 -6.31 9.78 -6.41
C SER A 65 -6.29 8.33 -5.94
N LEU A 66 -7.23 7.49 -6.41
CA LEU A 66 -7.25 6.05 -6.16
C LEU A 66 -6.01 5.35 -6.74
N ILE A 67 -5.61 5.72 -7.96
CA ILE A 67 -4.37 5.21 -8.59
C ILE A 67 -3.15 5.57 -7.73
N LYS A 68 -3.04 6.83 -7.30
CA LYS A 68 -1.93 7.28 -6.44
C LYS A 68 -1.95 6.57 -5.08
N ALA A 69 -3.12 6.39 -4.48
CA ALA A 69 -3.26 5.71 -3.19
C ALA A 69 -2.82 4.24 -3.26
N THR A 70 -3.26 3.50 -4.28
CA THR A 70 -2.86 2.10 -4.50
C THR A 70 -1.36 1.95 -4.78
N GLN A 71 -0.77 2.86 -5.57
CA GLN A 71 0.68 2.88 -5.82
C GLN A 71 1.48 3.12 -4.53
N LYS A 72 1.06 4.09 -3.71
CA LYS A 72 1.71 4.37 -2.41
C LYS A 72 1.57 3.20 -1.44
N ALA A 73 0.39 2.57 -1.35
CA ALA A 73 0.17 1.39 -0.52
C ALA A 73 1.11 0.24 -0.93
N LYS A 74 1.21 -0.05 -2.24
CA LYS A 74 2.11 -1.06 -2.77
C LYS A 74 3.58 -0.75 -2.44
N GLN A 75 4.00 0.50 -2.61
CA GLN A 75 5.36 0.93 -2.28
C GLN A 75 5.66 0.72 -0.80
N HIS A 76 4.75 1.13 0.10
CA HIS A 76 4.91 0.98 1.54
C HIS A 76 5.00 -0.49 1.99
N LEU A 77 4.14 -1.35 1.46
CA LEU A 77 4.21 -2.79 1.77
C LEU A 77 5.48 -3.43 1.21
N SER A 78 5.90 -3.03 0.02
CA SER A 78 7.12 -3.55 -0.60
C SER A 78 8.37 -3.12 0.17
N SER A 79 8.45 -1.87 0.62
CA SER A 79 9.55 -1.40 1.46
C SER A 79 9.55 -2.09 2.83
N ALA A 80 8.38 -2.25 3.46
CA ALA A 80 8.26 -2.98 4.73
C ALA A 80 8.76 -4.43 4.61
N ARG A 81 8.39 -5.13 3.54
CA ARG A 81 8.89 -6.49 3.24
C ARG A 81 10.41 -6.52 3.03
N TYR A 82 10.94 -5.55 2.27
CA TYR A 82 12.37 -5.42 2.04
C TYR A 82 13.14 -5.23 3.35
N TYR A 83 12.75 -4.25 4.18
CA TYR A 83 13.42 -3.98 5.45
C TYR A 83 13.28 -5.13 6.46
N LYS A 84 12.17 -5.86 6.44
CA LYS A 84 12.02 -7.08 7.25
C LYS A 84 13.08 -8.12 6.87
N ARG A 85 13.19 -8.47 5.58
CA ARG A 85 14.18 -9.43 5.08
C ARG A 85 15.61 -8.98 5.36
N TYR A 86 15.89 -7.69 5.16
CA TYR A 86 17.20 -7.12 5.43
C TYR A 86 17.59 -7.27 6.91
N ARG A 87 16.67 -6.97 7.84
CA ARG A 87 16.91 -7.15 9.28
C ARG A 87 17.13 -8.61 9.66
N GLU A 88 16.35 -9.53 9.09
CA GLU A 88 16.52 -10.98 9.31
C GLU A 88 17.93 -11.43 8.89
N GLN A 89 18.40 -10.99 7.71
CA GLN A 89 19.76 -11.30 7.25
C GLN A 89 20.85 -10.75 8.18
N LEU A 90 20.68 -9.53 8.70
CA LEU A 90 21.64 -8.95 9.66
C LEU A 90 21.66 -9.73 10.97
N LEU A 91 20.51 -10.18 11.47
CA LEU A 91 20.42 -11.01 12.67
C LEU A 91 21.09 -12.37 12.47
N GLU A 92 20.87 -13.02 11.33
CA GLU A 92 21.53 -14.29 11.03
C GLU A 92 23.05 -14.14 10.92
N LYS A 93 23.54 -13.08 10.26
CA LYS A 93 24.99 -12.77 10.23
C LYS A 93 25.56 -12.55 11.64
N ARG A 94 24.83 -11.83 12.50
CA ARG A 94 25.24 -11.60 13.91
C ARG A 94 25.28 -12.91 14.71
N LYS A 95 24.27 -13.77 14.58
CA LYS A 95 24.24 -15.09 15.23
C LYS A 95 25.39 -15.97 14.78
N ALA A 96 25.67 -16.01 13.47
CA ALA A 96 26.80 -16.78 12.93
C ALA A 96 28.15 -16.27 13.46
N SER A 97 28.35 -14.95 13.51
CA SER A 97 29.56 -14.35 14.08
C SER A 97 29.72 -14.67 15.57
N TRP A 98 28.63 -14.60 16.36
CA TRP A 98 28.67 -14.95 17.78
C TRP A 98 29.02 -16.42 18.02
N LYS A 99 28.41 -17.34 17.25
CA LYS A 99 28.75 -18.78 17.28
C LYS A 99 30.23 -19.02 16.96
N SER A 100 30.75 -18.38 15.91
CA SER A 100 32.16 -18.50 15.52
C SER A 100 33.11 -18.00 16.61
N LYS A 101 32.81 -16.86 17.26
CA LYS A 101 33.61 -16.35 18.38
C LYS A 101 33.62 -17.29 19.58
N LYS A 102 32.47 -17.87 19.92
CA LYS A 102 32.35 -18.82 21.03
C LYS A 102 33.17 -20.09 20.79
N PHE A 103 33.23 -20.56 19.54
CA PHE A 103 33.99 -21.75 19.16
C PHE A 103 35.52 -21.53 19.13
N ILE A 104 35.99 -20.29 19.06
CA ILE A 104 37.42 -19.94 19.09
C ILE A 104 37.92 -19.76 20.55
N SER A 105 37.00 -19.58 21.50
CA SER A 105 37.31 -19.37 22.92
C SER A 105 37.26 -20.66 23.78
N GLU A 106 36.96 -21.81 23.16
CA GLU A 106 37.03 -23.16 23.74
C GLU A 106 38.23 -23.91 23.13
#